data_AF-A0A9Q0UWH1-F1
#
_entry.id   AF-A0A9Q0UWH1-F1
#
_cell.length_a   1.000
_cell.length_b   1.000
_cell.length_c   1.000
_cell.angle_alpha   90.00
_cell.angle_beta   90.00
_cell.angle_gamma   90.00
#
_symmetry.space_group_name_H-M   'P 1'
#
loop_
_entity.id
_entity.type
_entity.pdbx_description
1 polymer ?
#
loop_
_entity_poly.entity_id
_entity_poly.type
_entity_poly.pdbx_seq_one_letter_code
_entity_poly.pdbx_strand_id
1 'polypeptide(L)'
;MPVGAAWIPLIRNPHSPSYYYVGLSGLGVGGMRVPISEDMFQLTELGNGGVVMDTGTAVTRFPTVAYEAFRDAFIGQTGNLPRASGISIFDTCYNLFGFLSAPFVLHLLLPLPSFPSSETFNKKGFKFPSMELTSS
;
A
#
# COMPACT_ATOMS: atom_id res chain seq x y z
N MET A 1 -20.09 10.91 12.51
CA MET A 1 -18.84 10.51 11.83
C MET A 1 -18.84 11.09 10.42
N PRO A 2 -17.69 11.51 9.86
CA PRO A 2 -17.64 11.96 8.47
C PRO A 2 -18.05 10.82 7.53
N VAL A 3 -18.84 11.13 6.51
CA VAL A 3 -19.23 10.15 5.50
C VAL A 3 -17.99 9.71 4.74
N GLY A 4 -17.71 8.41 4.72
CA GLY A 4 -16.54 7.83 4.05
C GLY A 4 -15.29 7.65 4.92
N ALA A 5 -15.36 7.95 6.23
CA ALA A 5 -14.30 7.58 7.17
C ALA A 5 -14.42 6.11 7.61
N ALA A 6 -13.31 5.39 7.65
CA ALA A 6 -13.20 4.07 8.25
C ALA A 6 -12.25 4.11 9.45
N TRP A 7 -12.52 3.29 10.45
CA TRP A 7 -11.68 3.16 11.64
C TRP A 7 -10.98 1.82 11.63
N ILE A 8 -9.72 1.81 12.05
CA ILE A 8 -8.93 0.59 12.23
C ILE A 8 -8.33 0.57 13.63
N PRO A 9 -8.24 -0.61 14.26
CA PRO A 9 -7.62 -0.73 15.56
C PRO A 9 -6.11 -0.47 15.45
N LEU A 10 -5.58 0.26 16.43
CA LEU A 10 -4.14 0.38 16.62
C LEU A 10 -3.61 -0.90 17.29
N ILE A 11 -2.61 -1.51 16.69
CA ILE A 11 -1.90 -2.67 17.24
C ILE A 11 -0.79 -2.15 18.15
N ARG A 12 -0.58 -2.81 19.30
CA ARG A 12 0.50 -2.46 20.22
C ARG A 12 1.66 -3.42 20.06
N ASN A 13 2.87 -2.87 19.88
CA ASN A 13 4.11 -3.61 19.98
C ASN A 13 4.82 -3.26 21.29
N PRO A 14 4.86 -4.15 22.31
CA PRO A 14 5.56 -3.89 23.57
C PRO A 14 7.07 -3.63 23.39
N HIS A 15 7.66 -4.19 22.33
CA HIS A 15 9.08 -4.02 22.01
C HIS A 15 9.39 -2.70 21.30
N SER A 16 8.39 -2.00 20.77
CA SER A 16 8.56 -0.71 20.10
C SER A 16 7.32 0.18 20.31
N PRO A 17 7.08 0.63 21.56
CA PRO A 17 5.82 1.28 21.95
C PRO A 17 5.65 2.70 21.39
N SER A 18 6.70 3.29 20.79
CA SER A 18 6.65 4.62 20.18
C SER A 18 6.07 4.63 18.77
N TYR A 19 5.94 3.48 18.11
CA TYR A 19 5.39 3.39 16.76
C TYR A 19 3.89 3.09 16.76
N TYR A 20 3.20 3.64 15.77
CA TYR A 20 1.78 3.39 15.53
C TYR A 20 1.61 2.21 14.56
N TYR A 21 1.32 1.02 15.08
CA TYR A 21 1.10 -0.17 14.25
C TYR A 21 -0.36 -0.33 13.85
N VAL A 22 -0.59 -0.79 12.63
CA VAL A 22 -1.92 -1.10 12.10
C VAL A 22 -1.93 -2.46 11.40
N GLY A 23 -3.09 -3.09 11.34
CA GLY A 23 -3.27 -4.33 10.57
C GLY A 23 -3.40 -4.04 9.08
N LEU A 24 -2.80 -4.88 8.25
CA LEU A 24 -2.91 -4.84 6.80
C LEU A 24 -3.05 -6.27 6.27
N SER A 25 -4.12 -6.55 5.54
CA SER A 25 -4.41 -7.87 4.97
C SER A 25 -3.94 -8.03 3.52
N GLY A 26 -3.51 -6.94 2.90
CA GLY A 26 -2.90 -6.97 1.58
C GLY A 26 -2.91 -5.63 0.85
N LEU A 27 -2.48 -5.69 -0.41
CA LEU A 27 -2.39 -4.55 -1.32
C LEU A 27 -3.29 -4.79 -2.53
N GLY A 28 -3.77 -3.71 -3.15
CA GLY A 28 -4.51 -3.76 -4.41
C GLY A 28 -4.14 -2.63 -5.36
N VAL A 29 -4.06 -2.94 -6.65
CA VAL A 29 -3.83 -1.99 -7.73
C VAL A 29 -5.02 -2.02 -8.67
N GLY A 30 -5.63 -0.86 -8.95
CA GLY A 30 -6.72 -0.77 -9.92
C GLY A 30 -7.95 -1.62 -9.54
N GLY A 31 -8.20 -1.82 -8.25
CA GLY A 31 -9.29 -2.65 -7.75
C GLY A 31 -9.01 -4.15 -7.72
N MET A 32 -7.82 -4.60 -8.14
CA MET A 32 -7.39 -5.99 -8.07
C MET A 32 -6.39 -6.23 -6.94
N ARG A 33 -6.59 -7.29 -6.16
CA ARG A 33 -5.68 -7.70 -5.08
C ARG A 33 -4.36 -8.22 -5.66
N VAL A 34 -3.25 -7.76 -5.11
CA VAL A 34 -1.90 -8.25 -5.43
C VAL A 34 -1.68 -9.58 -4.70
N PRO A 35 -1.14 -10.63 -5.36
CA PRO A 35 -0.98 -11.96 -4.78
C PRO A 35 0.20 -12.02 -3.79
N ILE A 36 0.01 -11.43 -2.60
CA ILE A 36 0.98 -11.42 -1.48
C ILE A 36 0.29 -12.05 -0.26
N SER A 37 1.01 -12.91 0.46
CA SER A 37 0.50 -13.48 1.72
C SER A 37 0.28 -12.37 2.77
N GLU A 38 -0.81 -12.44 3.51
CA GLU A 38 -1.09 -11.53 4.62
C GLU A 38 -0.04 -11.62 5.73
N ASP A 39 0.59 -12.78 5.91
CA ASP A 39 1.67 -12.99 6.89
C ASP A 39 2.86 -12.05 6.68
N MET A 40 3.04 -11.55 5.45
CA MET A 40 4.06 -10.56 5.10
C MET A 40 3.95 -9.25 5.90
N PHE A 41 2.75 -8.94 6.37
CA PHE A 41 2.43 -7.69 7.08
C PHE A 41 2.12 -7.88 8.55
N GLN A 42 2.14 -9.12 9.05
CA GLN A 42 1.80 -9.42 10.43
C GLN A 42 2.89 -8.96 11.39
N LEU A 43 2.44 -8.45 12.54
CA LEU A 43 3.29 -8.22 13.69
C LEU A 43 3.35 -9.52 14.50
N THR A 44 4.54 -10.08 14.66
CA THR A 44 4.77 -11.29 15.45
C THR A 44 4.69 -11.00 16.95
N GLU A 45 4.44 -12.03 17.77
CA GLU A 45 4.45 -11.91 19.24
C GLU A 45 5.80 -11.47 19.81
N LEU A 46 6.89 -11.72 19.07
CA LEU A 46 8.24 -11.28 19.42
C LEU A 46 8.52 -9.81 19.03
N GLY A 47 7.51 -9.09 18.51
CA GLY A 47 7.62 -7.68 18.13
C GLY A 47 8.27 -7.43 16.78
N ASN A 48 8.52 -8.48 15.96
CA ASN A 48 9.07 -8.34 14.61
C ASN A 48 7.96 -8.17 13.57
N GLY A 49 8.25 -7.42 12.51
CA GLY A 49 7.32 -7.19 11.40
C GLY A 49 6.29 -6.10 11.71
N GLY A 50 5.08 -6.27 11.16
CA GLY A 50 4.00 -5.31 11.28
C GLY A 50 4.06 -4.16 10.27
N VAL A 51 3.01 -3.31 10.29
CA VAL A 51 2.90 -2.12 9.44
C VAL A 51 2.84 -0.88 10.33
N VAL A 52 3.76 0.05 10.09
CA VAL A 52 3.87 1.30 10.86
C VAL A 52 3.30 2.46 10.06
N MET A 53 2.46 3.26 10.70
CA MET A 53 2.08 4.57 10.20
C MET A 53 3.16 5.58 10.57
N ASP A 54 3.75 6.19 9.55
CA ASP A 54 4.82 7.17 9.72
C ASP A 54 4.56 8.41 8.87
N THR A 55 4.69 9.59 9.48
CA THR A 55 4.62 10.89 8.81
C THR A 55 6.00 11.46 8.51
N GLY A 56 7.07 10.84 9.03
CA GLY A 56 8.46 11.28 8.87
C GLY A 56 9.12 10.80 7.57
N THR A 57 8.52 9.86 6.85
CA THR A 57 9.02 9.34 5.58
C THR A 57 8.23 9.89 4.40
N ALA A 58 8.96 10.25 3.33
CA ALA A 58 8.35 10.75 2.09
C ALA A 58 7.74 9.63 1.22
N VAL A 59 8.15 8.38 1.45
CA VAL A 59 7.85 7.23 0.60
C VAL A 59 7.41 6.03 1.42
N THR A 60 6.51 5.22 0.88
CA THR A 60 6.09 3.96 1.51
C THR A 60 7.10 2.87 1.19
N ARG A 61 7.51 2.11 2.20
CA ARG A 61 8.48 1.01 2.04
C ARG A 61 7.81 -0.34 2.25
N PHE A 62 8.17 -1.30 1.41
CA PHE A 62 7.72 -2.68 1.52
C PHE A 62 8.92 -3.62 1.62
N PRO A 63 8.76 -4.80 2.26
CA PRO A 63 9.68 -5.91 2.07
C PRO A 63 9.87 -6.20 0.58
N THR A 64 11.07 -6.59 0.16
CA THR A 64 11.45 -6.79 -1.25
C THR A 64 10.41 -7.59 -2.03
N VAL A 65 9.97 -8.73 -1.48
CA VAL A 65 8.98 -9.62 -2.11
C VAL A 65 7.63 -8.92 -2.32
N ALA A 66 7.16 -8.15 -1.33
CA ALA A 66 5.91 -7.41 -1.44
C ALA A 66 6.04 -6.24 -2.43
N TYR A 67 7.19 -5.57 -2.43
CA TYR A 67 7.50 -4.50 -3.36
C TYR A 67 7.48 -4.99 -4.82
N GLU A 68 8.17 -6.09 -5.12
CA GLU A 68 8.25 -6.62 -6.49
C GLU A 68 6.88 -7.02 -7.01
N ALA A 69 6.11 -7.79 -6.22
CA ALA A 69 4.75 -8.17 -6.59
C ALA A 69 3.84 -6.95 -6.78
N PHE A 70 3.98 -5.93 -5.92
CA PHE A 70 3.23 -4.70 -6.04
C PHE A 70 3.62 -3.90 -7.29
N ARG A 71 4.93 -3.71 -7.52
CA ARG A 71 5.50 -3.00 -8.67
C ARG A 71 5.04 -3.65 -9.97
N ASP A 72 5.12 -4.96 -10.08
CA ASP A 72 4.76 -5.70 -11.29
C ASP A 72 3.26 -5.61 -11.57
N ALA A 73 2.41 -5.69 -10.53
CA ALA A 73 0.98 -5.42 -10.65
C ALA A 73 0.69 -3.97 -11.07
N PHE A 74 1.45 -3.01 -10.54
CA PHE A 74 1.34 -1.60 -10.90
C PHE A 74 1.70 -1.34 -12.36
N ILE A 75 2.84 -1.88 -12.82
CA ILE A 75 3.30 -1.81 -14.21
C ILE A 75 2.26 -2.46 -15.15
N GLY A 76 1.72 -3.63 -14.78
CA GLY A 76 0.71 -4.33 -15.56
C GLY A 76 -0.57 -3.51 -15.76
N GLN A 77 -0.96 -2.69 -14.78
CA GLN A 77 -2.10 -1.78 -14.92
C GLN A 77 -1.75 -0.51 -15.71
N THR A 78 -0.51 -0.03 -15.63
CA THR A 78 -0.07 1.26 -16.19
C THR A 78 0.55 1.17 -17.58
N GLY A 79 0.28 0.11 -18.35
CA GLY A 79 0.86 -0.09 -19.69
C GLY A 79 0.63 1.04 -20.70
N ASN A 80 -0.38 1.89 -20.49
CA ASN A 80 -0.68 3.05 -21.34
C ASN A 80 0.10 4.33 -20.97
N LEU A 81 0.87 4.30 -19.87
CA LEU A 81 1.68 5.44 -19.44
C LEU A 81 3.11 5.29 -19.97
N PRO A 82 3.70 6.35 -20.54
CA PRO A 82 5.07 6.30 -21.01
C PRO A 82 6.03 6.20 -19.82
N ARG A 83 6.88 5.17 -19.84
CA ARG A 83 7.91 4.93 -18.84
C ARG A 83 9.00 5.99 -18.94
N ALA A 84 9.49 6.45 -17.80
CA ALA A 84 10.67 7.31 -17.68
C ALA A 84 11.83 6.52 -17.06
N SER A 85 13.05 7.02 -17.24
CA SER A 85 14.22 6.46 -16.56
C SER A 85 14.05 6.52 -15.04
N GLY A 86 14.50 5.47 -14.36
CA GLY A 86 14.58 5.46 -12.90
C GLY A 86 15.47 6.58 -12.38
N ILE A 87 15.15 7.10 -11.19
CA ILE A 87 15.90 8.16 -10.53
C ILE A 87 16.22 7.71 -9.11
N SER A 88 17.51 7.73 -8.76
CA SER A 88 17.98 7.36 -7.42
C SER A 88 17.48 5.95 -7.02
N ILE A 89 16.70 5.85 -5.94
CA ILE A 89 16.16 4.60 -5.39
C ILE A 89 14.86 4.13 -6.09
N PHE A 90 14.38 4.86 -7.10
CA PHE A 90 13.13 4.56 -7.80
C PHE A 90 13.40 3.83 -9.12
N ASP A 91 12.90 2.60 -9.26
CA ASP A 91 13.01 1.80 -10.49
C ASP A 91 11.82 2.00 -11.45
N THR A 92 10.73 2.60 -10.95
CA THR A 92 9.45 2.67 -11.65
C THR A 92 8.94 4.10 -11.75
N CYS A 93 9.38 4.80 -12.79
CA CYS A 93 9.00 6.18 -13.09
C CYS A 93 8.14 6.28 -14.38
N TYR A 94 7.25 7.29 -14.43
CA TYR A 94 6.39 7.57 -15.58
C TYR A 94 6.46 9.05 -15.96
N ASN A 95 6.43 9.33 -17.27
CA ASN A 95 6.25 10.69 -17.76
C ASN A 95 4.76 11.01 -17.84
N LEU A 96 4.29 11.89 -16.96
CA LEU A 96 2.87 12.26 -16.89
C LEU A 96 2.55 13.54 -17.68
N PHE A 97 3.48 14.05 -18.49
CA PHE A 97 3.22 15.23 -19.31
C PHE A 97 2.05 14.96 -20.28
N GLY A 98 1.00 15.80 -20.21
CA GLY A 98 -0.23 15.62 -20.99
C GLY A 98 -1.28 14.71 -20.35
N PHE A 99 -1.03 14.14 -19.16
CA PHE A 99 -2.01 13.37 -18.40
C PHE A 99 -2.58 14.20 -17.24
N LEU A 100 -3.92 14.17 -17.06
CA LEU A 100 -4.59 14.91 -15.99
C LEU A 100 -4.43 14.25 -14.61
N SER A 101 -4.26 12.93 -14.56
CA SER A 101 -4.06 12.17 -13.33
C SER A 101 -3.51 10.76 -13.62
N ALA A 102 -2.90 10.13 -12.62
CA ALA A 102 -2.59 8.71 -12.69
C ALA A 102 -3.90 7.90 -12.69
N PRO A 103 -4.15 7.04 -13.70
CA PRO A 103 -5.42 6.34 -13.86
C PRO A 103 -5.72 5.28 -12.79
N PHE A 104 -4.74 4.91 -11.96
CA PHE A 104 -4.88 3.85 -10.96
C PHE A 104 -4.52 4.36 -9.56
N VAL A 105 -5.28 3.87 -8.58
CA VAL A 105 -5.09 4.17 -7.16
C VAL A 105 -4.67 2.90 -6.44
N LEU A 106 -3.58 2.97 -5.68
CA LEU A 106 -3.23 1.91 -4.73
C LEU A 106 -4.25 1.89 -3.60
N HIS A 107 -4.76 0.70 -3.28
CA HIS A 107 -5.66 0.45 -2.17
C HIS A 107 -4.98 -0.44 -1.12
N LEU A 108 -5.00 0.00 0.13
CA LEU A 108 -4.64 -0.84 1.28
C LEU A 108 -5.87 -1.66 1.69
N LEU A 109 -5.70 -2.98 1.82
CA LEU A 109 -6.74 -3.86 2.33
C LEU A 109 -6.59 -3.93 3.84
N LEU A 110 -7.50 -3.27 4.55
CA LEU A 110 -7.51 -3.23 6.00
C LEU A 110 -8.42 -4.35 6.54
N PRO A 111 -8.02 -5.05 7.61
CA PRO A 111 -8.89 -6.03 8.26
C PRO A 111 -10.00 -5.28 9.01
N LEU A 112 -11.13 -5.06 8.33
CA LEU A 112 -12.31 -4.43 8.92
C LEU A 112 -13.20 -5.50 9.59
N PRO A 113 -13.75 -5.24 10.79
CA PRO A 113 -14.51 -6.24 11.56
C PRO A 113 -15.87 -6.66 10.96
N SER A 114 -16.22 -6.27 9.73
CA SER A 114 -17.50 -6.63 9.10
C SER A 114 -17.56 -6.40 7.57
N PHE A 115 -16.54 -6.79 6.80
CA PHE A 115 -16.68 -6.89 5.34
C PHE A 115 -16.48 -8.34 4.87
N PRO A 116 -17.50 -8.99 4.27
CA PRO A 116 -17.36 -10.33 3.70
C PRO A 116 -16.34 -10.32 2.56
N SER A 117 -15.56 -11.40 2.48
CA SER A 117 -14.39 -11.59 1.60
C SER A 117 -14.67 -11.61 0.08
N SER A 118 -15.86 -11.20 -0.36
CA SER A 118 -16.31 -11.29 -1.76
C SER A 118 -16.89 -10.00 -2.36
N GLU A 119 -16.89 -8.86 -1.66
CA GLU A 119 -17.29 -7.61 -2.29
C GLU A 119 -16.12 -7.02 -3.08
N THR A 120 -16.32 -6.91 -4.40
CA THR A 120 -15.42 -6.21 -5.31
C THR A 120 -15.14 -4.82 -4.75
N PHE A 121 -13.86 -4.49 -4.56
CA PHE A 121 -13.38 -3.25 -3.95
C PHE A 121 -13.62 -2.06 -4.90
N ASN A 122 -14.88 -1.75 -5.12
CA ASN A 122 -15.35 -0.62 -5.89
C ASN A 122 -16.09 0.30 -4.93
N LYS A 123 -15.33 1.06 -4.14
CA LYS A 123 -15.69 2.42 -3.74
C LYS A 123 -14.58 3.10 -2.95
N LYS A 124 -14.13 4.21 -3.55
CA LYS A 124 -13.51 5.40 -2.97
C LYS A 124 -12.08 5.20 -2.45
N GLY A 125 -11.16 5.58 -3.34
CA GLY A 125 -9.73 5.64 -3.07
C GLY A 125 -9.41 6.51 -1.88
N PHE A 126 -8.70 5.93 -0.93
CA PHE A 126 -7.87 6.68 -0.01
C PHE A 126 -6.72 7.30 -0.82
N LYS A 127 -6.75 8.62 -0.96
CA LYS A 127 -5.62 9.36 -1.50
C LYS A 127 -4.58 9.48 -0.39
N PHE A 128 -3.60 8.58 -0.38
CA PHE A 128 -2.37 8.81 0.36
C PHE A 128 -1.55 9.87 -0.37
N PRO A 129 -0.90 10.81 0.35
CA PRO A 129 0.12 11.66 -0.25
C PRO A 129 1.30 10.77 -0.68
N SER A 130 1.66 10.88 -1.97
CA SER A 130 2.82 10.29 -2.65
C SER A 130 3.13 8.81 -2.40
N MET A 131 2.64 7.97 -3.30
CA MET A 131 3.22 6.64 -3.52
C MET A 131 4.45 6.76 -4.43
N GLU A 132 5.62 6.69 -3.83
CA GLU A 132 6.85 6.28 -4.52
C GLU A 132 7.30 4.98 -3.86
N LEU A 133 7.54 3.95 -4.67
CA LEU A 133 7.69 2.56 -4.21
C LEU A 133 9.19 2.21 -4.22
N THR A 134 9.67 1.48 -3.21
CA THR A 134 11.07 1.00 -3.11
C THR A 134 11.16 -0.45 -2.61
N SER A 135 12.10 -1.27 -3.12
CA SER A 135 12.60 -2.50 -2.47
C SER A 135 13.70 -2.16 -1.44
N SER A 136 13.64 -2.77 -0.26
CA SER A 136 14.82 -2.85 0.63
C SER A 136 15.74 -3.99 0.24
#